data_AF-A0A1I4E2A6-F1
#
_entry.id   AF-A0A1I4E2A6-F1
#
_cell.length_a   1.000
_cell.length_b   1.000
_cell.length_c   1.000
_cell.angle_alpha   90.00
_cell.angle_beta   90.00
_cell.angle_gamma   90.00
#
_symmetry.space_group_name_H-M   'P 1'
#
loop_
_entity.id
_entity.type
_entity.pdbx_description
1 polymer ?
#
loop_
_entity_poly.entity_id
_entity_poly.type
_entity_poly.pdbx_seq_one_letter_code
_entity_poly.pdbx_strand_id
1 'polypeptide(L)'
;MTATRQARSEVLVDPGTPEDPAGEDALAGDGAFLVELAQGLAQVRRGRFDVRLARREGPASEVVEQFNELVALQERHSRDLLRISRVVGREGRMSERLDEESYDGAWAAGVQAVNALIDDLAAPTAEIARVLDAVAEGDLSQHMALEIEGRRLRGEFRRIGSTVNRMVDQLSSFADEVTRVAREVGTEGRLGGQADVRGVAGTWRALTDSVNTMASNLTNQVRSISSAATAIAEGDLSRKITVSARGEVAELAETINSLTDTLRLFADEVTRVAREVGTEGRLGGQAVVPDVAGTWKNLTDAVNLMAANLTGQVRGIAQVATAVARGDLSQKITVDARGEILELKSTVNTMVDQLSSFADEVTRVAREVGIEGQLGGQAQVPNVSGTWRDLTENVNQLASNLTGQVRNIAQVTTAVARGDLSQKITVDARG
;
A
#
# COMPACT_ATOMS: atom_id res chain seq x y z
N MET A 1 34.70 -88.44 120.21
CA MET A 1 36.06 -88.96 120.55
C MET A 1 36.92 -88.62 119.35
N THR A 2 37.91 -87.74 119.34
CA THR A 2 38.80 -87.17 120.38
C THR A 2 39.46 -85.95 119.66
N ALA A 3 39.33 -84.70 120.11
CA ALA A 3 40.27 -83.97 120.99
C ALA A 3 41.73 -84.08 120.48
N THR A 4 42.59 -83.08 120.29
CA THR A 4 42.83 -81.72 120.84
C THR A 4 44.04 -81.19 120.01
N ARG A 5 44.26 -79.89 119.73
CA ARG A 5 45.09 -78.96 120.54
C ARG A 5 45.32 -77.70 119.68
N GLN A 6 44.61 -76.60 119.95
CA GLN A 6 45.13 -75.39 120.63
C GLN A 6 46.62 -75.08 120.43
N ALA A 7 46.89 -74.05 119.63
CA ALA A 7 48.01 -73.14 119.83
C ALA A 7 47.48 -71.70 119.66
N ARG A 8 47.34 -71.01 120.80
CA ARG A 8 47.12 -69.57 120.94
C ARG A 8 48.48 -68.91 120.70
N SER A 9 48.56 -67.90 119.82
CA SER A 9 49.62 -66.90 119.91
C SER A 9 49.08 -65.54 119.49
N GLU A 10 49.04 -64.69 120.52
CA GLU A 10 49.03 -63.24 120.60
C GLU A 10 48.69 -62.39 119.36
N VAL A 11 47.59 -61.66 119.56
CA VAL A 11 47.19 -60.44 118.89
C VAL A 11 48.28 -59.37 119.05
N LEU A 12 48.83 -58.90 117.93
CA LEU A 12 49.40 -57.56 117.81
C LEU A 12 48.39 -56.73 117.02
N VAL A 13 47.73 -55.79 117.71
CA VAL A 13 46.89 -54.76 117.10
C VAL A 13 47.83 -53.75 116.44
N ASP A 14 47.84 -53.68 115.11
CA ASP A 14 48.40 -52.56 114.37
C ASP A 14 47.25 -51.57 114.07
N PRO A 15 47.31 -50.31 114.54
CA PRO A 15 46.22 -49.36 114.40
C PRO A 15 46.24 -48.73 112.99
N GLY A 16 45.13 -48.89 112.27
CA GLY A 16 44.65 -47.93 111.27
C GLY A 16 45.63 -47.53 110.17
N THR A 17 45.68 -48.31 109.09
CA THR A 17 45.87 -47.71 107.75
C THR A 17 44.61 -46.90 107.41
N PRO A 18 44.71 -45.59 107.12
CA PRO A 18 43.56 -44.83 106.66
C PRO A 18 43.17 -45.36 105.28
N GLU A 19 41.90 -45.75 105.13
CA GLU A 19 41.26 -45.78 103.81
C GLU A 19 41.49 -44.41 103.19
N ASP A 20 42.18 -44.36 102.05
CA ASP A 20 42.41 -43.14 101.29
C ASP A 20 41.11 -42.81 100.54
N PRO A 21 40.33 -41.80 100.98
CA PRO A 21 39.05 -41.48 100.33
C PRO A 21 39.24 -40.79 98.97
N ALA A 22 40.48 -40.44 98.59
CA ALA A 22 40.77 -39.73 97.36
C ALA A 22 40.65 -40.59 96.09
N GLY A 23 40.77 -41.92 96.20
CA GLY A 23 40.70 -42.84 95.05
C GLY A 23 39.28 -43.17 94.57
N GLU A 24 38.30 -43.25 95.48
CA GLU A 24 36.89 -43.51 95.14
C GLU A 24 36.17 -42.24 94.65
N ASP A 25 36.50 -41.06 95.18
CA ASP A 25 35.93 -39.77 94.74
C ASP A 25 36.39 -39.37 93.33
N ALA A 26 37.62 -39.70 92.94
CA ALA A 26 38.12 -39.44 91.58
C ALA A 26 37.41 -40.31 90.51
N LEU A 27 37.17 -41.60 90.82
CA LEU A 27 36.44 -42.53 89.94
C LEU A 27 34.94 -42.19 89.83
N ALA A 28 34.32 -41.71 90.92
CA ALA A 28 32.95 -41.21 90.91
C ALA A 28 32.79 -39.92 90.09
N GLY A 29 33.78 -39.02 90.15
CA GLY A 29 33.85 -37.78 89.37
C GLY A 29 33.93 -38.01 87.85
N ASP A 30 34.72 -39.01 87.42
CA ASP A 30 34.85 -39.40 86.01
C ASP A 30 33.58 -40.04 85.44
N GLY A 31 32.89 -40.88 86.23
CA GLY A 31 31.60 -41.46 85.85
C GLY A 31 30.51 -40.40 85.65
N ALA A 32 30.44 -39.41 86.54
CA ALA A 32 29.50 -38.29 86.42
C ALA A 32 29.80 -37.40 85.19
N PHE A 33 31.09 -37.18 84.87
CA PHE A 33 31.49 -36.45 83.66
C PHE A 33 31.07 -37.15 82.38
N LEU A 34 31.25 -38.47 82.28
CA LEU A 34 30.83 -39.25 81.10
C LEU A 34 29.31 -39.19 80.89
N VAL A 35 28.52 -39.17 81.98
CA VAL A 35 27.06 -38.97 81.90
C VAL A 35 26.72 -37.57 81.39
N GLU A 36 27.39 -36.54 81.89
CA GLU A 36 27.18 -35.15 81.43
C GLU A 36 27.58 -34.98 79.96
N LEU A 37 28.73 -35.50 79.54
CA LEU A 37 29.19 -35.50 78.16
C LEU A 37 28.22 -36.27 77.25
N ALA A 38 27.74 -37.44 77.67
CA ALA A 38 26.76 -38.23 76.92
C ALA A 38 25.42 -37.47 76.78
N GLN A 39 24.98 -36.77 77.82
CA GLN A 39 23.79 -35.90 77.75
C GLN A 39 24.03 -34.73 76.79
N GLY A 40 25.18 -34.05 76.88
CA GLY A 40 25.58 -32.98 75.97
C GLY A 40 25.58 -33.43 74.52
N LEU A 41 26.25 -34.53 74.21
CA LEU A 41 26.24 -35.17 72.89
C LEU A 41 24.82 -35.55 72.46
N ALA A 42 23.97 -36.03 73.37
CA ALA A 42 22.57 -36.36 73.06
C ALA A 42 21.71 -35.13 72.76
N GLN A 43 22.02 -33.95 73.29
CA GLN A 43 21.35 -32.69 72.94
C GLN A 43 21.83 -32.19 71.57
N VAL A 44 23.15 -32.20 71.34
CA VAL A 44 23.76 -31.82 70.04
C VAL A 44 23.25 -32.71 68.92
N ARG A 45 23.14 -34.02 69.16
CA ARG A 45 22.56 -34.99 68.21
C ARG A 45 21.09 -34.67 67.85
N ARG A 46 20.34 -34.01 68.75
CA ARG A 46 18.97 -33.55 68.48
C ARG A 46 18.91 -32.16 67.83
N GLY A 47 20.05 -31.57 67.48
CA GLY A 47 20.15 -30.25 66.85
C GLY A 47 20.10 -29.06 67.82
N ARG A 48 20.31 -29.29 69.13
CA ARG A 48 20.43 -28.22 70.13
C ARG A 48 21.90 -27.85 70.32
N PHE A 49 22.29 -26.71 69.77
CA PHE A 49 23.68 -26.22 69.78
C PHE A 49 23.94 -25.10 70.79
N ASP A 50 22.97 -24.76 71.63
CA ASP A 50 23.09 -23.82 72.76
C ASP A 50 23.73 -24.47 74.00
N VAL A 51 23.90 -25.80 74.00
CA VAL A 51 24.46 -26.56 75.12
C VAL A 51 25.95 -26.29 75.28
N ARG A 52 26.39 -26.08 76.52
CA ARG A 52 27.81 -25.96 76.89
C ARG A 52 28.09 -26.82 78.12
N LEU A 53 29.21 -27.55 78.11
CA LEU A 53 29.70 -28.26 79.29
C LEU A 53 30.44 -27.28 80.20
N ALA A 54 30.28 -27.45 81.51
CA ALA A 54 30.91 -26.57 82.49
C ALA A 54 32.44 -26.74 82.49
N ARG A 55 33.19 -25.65 82.67
CA ARG A 55 34.66 -25.70 82.78
C ARG A 55 35.06 -26.55 83.99
N ARG A 56 36.06 -27.40 83.80
CA ARG A 56 36.59 -28.33 84.81
C ARG A 56 38.11 -28.22 84.83
N GLU A 57 38.72 -28.59 85.95
CA GLU A 57 40.19 -28.69 86.07
C GLU A 57 40.66 -30.14 85.84
N GLY A 58 41.91 -30.31 85.38
CA GLY A 58 42.49 -31.62 85.09
C GLY A 58 42.23 -32.14 83.66
N PRO A 59 42.49 -33.43 83.38
CA PRO A 59 42.46 -34.00 82.03
C PRO A 59 41.11 -33.87 81.29
N ALA A 60 40.00 -33.77 82.02
CA ALA A 60 38.68 -33.56 81.44
C ALA A 60 38.45 -32.14 80.87
N SER A 61 39.28 -31.15 81.23
CA SER A 61 39.18 -29.77 80.73
C SER A 61 39.32 -29.70 79.22
N GLU A 62 40.28 -30.45 78.66
CA GLU A 62 40.55 -30.47 77.21
C GLU A 62 39.34 -31.04 76.44
N VAL A 63 38.70 -32.09 76.96
CA VAL A 63 37.49 -32.67 76.37
C VAL A 63 36.32 -31.69 76.40
N VAL A 64 36.15 -30.95 77.50
CA VAL A 64 35.12 -29.90 77.63
C VAL A 64 35.35 -28.77 76.64
N GLU A 65 36.60 -28.32 76.49
CA GLU A 65 36.98 -27.26 75.55
C GLU A 65 36.70 -27.69 74.10
N GLN A 66 37.22 -28.86 73.70
CA GLN A 66 37.00 -29.43 72.37
C GLN A 66 35.52 -29.67 72.07
N PHE A 67 34.74 -30.15 73.06
CA PHE A 67 33.29 -30.29 72.92
C PHE A 67 32.63 -28.93 72.68
N ASN A 68 32.92 -27.93 73.51
CA ASN A 68 32.30 -26.61 73.43
C ASN A 68 32.67 -25.88 72.13
N GLU A 69 33.92 -26.00 71.67
CA GLU A 69 34.39 -25.49 70.38
C GLU A 69 33.66 -26.16 69.22
N LEU A 70 33.54 -27.48 69.22
CA LEU A 70 32.81 -28.22 68.19
C LEU A 70 31.33 -27.83 68.14
N VAL A 71 30.68 -27.67 69.30
CA VAL A 71 29.28 -27.23 69.36
C VAL A 71 29.14 -25.79 68.87
N ALA A 72 30.05 -24.88 69.21
CA ALA A 72 30.05 -23.50 68.72
C ALA A 72 30.27 -23.43 67.20
N LEU A 73 31.16 -24.27 66.65
CA LEU A 73 31.38 -24.40 65.21
C LEU A 73 30.11 -24.87 64.50
N GLN A 74 29.45 -25.90 65.05
CA GLN A 74 28.22 -26.46 64.48
C GLN A 74 27.03 -25.48 64.56
N GLU A 75 26.94 -24.71 65.65
CA GLU A 75 25.96 -23.63 65.79
C GLU A 75 26.16 -22.55 64.71
N ARG A 76 27.41 -22.12 64.51
CA ARG A 76 27.77 -21.13 63.48
C ARG A 76 27.44 -21.64 62.08
N HIS A 77 27.87 -22.85 61.75
CA HIS A 77 27.60 -23.48 60.46
C HIS A 77 26.10 -23.57 60.18
N SER A 78 25.30 -24.02 61.15
CA SER A 78 23.85 -24.07 60.99
C SER A 78 23.23 -22.68 60.76
N ARG A 79 23.72 -21.65 61.46
CA ARG A 79 23.25 -20.27 61.29
C ARG A 79 23.62 -19.71 59.92
N ASP A 80 24.84 -19.96 59.47
CA ASP A 80 25.34 -19.52 58.17
C ASP A 80 24.59 -20.21 57.02
N LEU A 81 24.31 -21.53 57.12
CA LEU A 81 23.48 -22.25 56.15
C LEU A 81 22.05 -21.67 56.06
N LEU A 82 21.43 -21.36 57.19
CA LEU A 82 20.11 -20.73 57.22
C LEU A 82 20.13 -19.31 56.64
N ARG A 83 21.22 -18.55 56.88
CA ARG A 83 21.42 -17.22 56.30
C ARG A 83 21.55 -17.31 54.77
N ILE A 84 22.48 -18.12 54.26
CA ILE A 84 22.73 -18.22 52.83
C ILE A 84 21.51 -18.76 52.07
N SER A 85 20.80 -19.73 52.66
CA SER A 85 19.56 -20.27 52.08
C SER A 85 18.49 -19.19 51.91
N ARG A 86 18.39 -18.24 52.85
CA ARG A 86 17.47 -17.10 52.74
C ARG A 86 17.95 -16.09 51.71
N VAL A 87 19.21 -15.66 51.81
CA VAL A 87 19.77 -14.58 51.00
C VAL A 87 19.87 -14.96 49.52
N VAL A 88 20.42 -16.14 49.22
CA VAL A 88 20.54 -16.62 47.84
C VAL A 88 19.20 -17.18 47.35
N GLY A 89 18.56 -18.03 48.15
CA GLY A 89 17.39 -18.78 47.71
C GLY A 89 16.08 -17.98 47.69
N ARG A 90 15.87 -17.02 48.60
CA ARG A 90 14.62 -16.23 48.66
C ARG A 90 14.79 -14.81 48.16
N GLU A 91 15.91 -14.18 48.47
CA GLU A 91 16.15 -12.78 48.10
C GLU A 91 16.86 -12.65 46.74
N GLY A 92 17.34 -13.75 46.17
CA GLY A 92 17.95 -13.77 44.83
C GLY A 92 19.34 -13.16 44.76
N ARG A 93 20.00 -12.91 45.90
CA ARG A 93 21.34 -12.30 45.94
C ARG A 93 22.41 -13.35 45.65
N MET A 94 22.57 -13.68 44.36
CA MET A 94 23.45 -14.75 43.87
C MET A 94 24.96 -14.45 43.99
N SER A 95 25.35 -13.25 44.42
CA SER A 95 26.74 -12.86 44.71
C SER A 95 27.17 -13.16 46.16
N GLU A 96 26.24 -13.53 47.03
CA GLU A 96 26.52 -13.78 48.44
C GLU A 96 27.13 -15.16 48.65
N ARG A 97 28.15 -15.27 49.51
CA ARG A 97 28.91 -16.51 49.76
C ARG A 97 28.98 -16.80 51.26
N LEU A 98 29.17 -18.08 51.58
CA LEU A 98 29.58 -18.49 52.91
C LEU A 98 31.06 -18.16 53.11
N ASP A 99 31.44 -17.79 54.32
CA ASP A 99 32.83 -17.50 54.69
C ASP A 99 33.63 -18.80 54.77
N GLU A 100 34.62 -18.95 53.90
CA GLU A 100 35.48 -20.14 53.84
C GLU A 100 36.61 -20.12 54.87
N GLU A 101 37.09 -18.94 55.27
CA GLU A 101 38.26 -18.81 56.17
C GLU A 101 37.93 -19.18 57.62
N SER A 102 36.64 -19.18 57.96
CA SER A 102 36.14 -19.55 59.29
C SER A 102 36.07 -21.07 59.55
N TYR A 103 36.36 -21.92 58.56
CA TYR A 103 36.21 -23.36 58.64
C TYR A 103 37.46 -24.09 58.15
N ASP A 104 37.76 -25.23 58.76
CA ASP A 104 38.91 -26.07 58.41
C ASP A 104 38.48 -27.49 57.98
N GLY A 105 39.36 -28.15 57.22
CA GLY A 105 39.21 -29.56 56.85
C GLY A 105 37.91 -29.86 56.11
N ALA A 106 37.16 -30.86 56.58
CA ALA A 106 35.90 -31.26 55.94
C ALA A 106 34.79 -30.20 56.02
N TRP A 107 34.83 -29.31 57.01
CA TRP A 107 33.88 -28.19 57.12
C TRP A 107 34.13 -27.15 56.03
N ALA A 108 35.40 -26.81 55.78
CA ALA A 108 35.79 -25.95 54.67
C ALA A 108 35.34 -26.53 53.32
N ALA A 109 35.56 -27.83 53.10
CA ALA A 109 35.11 -28.51 51.89
C ALA A 109 33.58 -28.47 51.72
N GLY A 110 32.81 -28.55 52.81
CA GLY A 110 31.36 -28.42 52.78
C GLY A 110 30.90 -27.00 52.40
N VAL A 111 31.54 -25.98 52.97
CA VAL A 111 31.29 -24.57 52.62
C VAL A 111 31.63 -24.28 51.16
N GLN A 112 32.78 -24.75 50.70
CA GLN A 112 33.21 -24.66 49.30
C GLN A 112 32.23 -25.36 48.35
N ALA A 113 31.69 -26.53 48.74
CA ALA A 113 30.68 -27.20 47.93
C ALA A 113 29.39 -26.39 47.82
N VAL A 114 28.95 -25.71 48.89
CA VAL A 114 27.79 -24.81 48.85
C VAL A 114 28.07 -23.58 47.98
N ASN A 115 29.23 -22.94 48.14
CA ASN A 115 29.64 -21.79 47.31
C ASN A 115 29.71 -22.16 45.83
N ALA A 116 30.32 -23.31 45.48
CA ALA A 116 30.37 -23.82 44.12
C ALA A 116 28.98 -24.10 43.53
N LEU A 117 28.04 -24.62 44.34
CA LEU A 117 26.65 -24.78 43.91
C LEU A 117 25.98 -23.43 43.64
N ILE A 118 26.26 -22.40 44.44
CA ILE A 118 25.76 -21.04 44.19
C ILE A 118 26.34 -20.51 42.88
N ASP A 119 27.63 -20.68 42.62
CA ASP A 119 28.28 -20.27 41.37
C ASP A 119 27.69 -20.99 40.15
N ASP A 120 27.55 -22.32 40.23
CA ASP A 120 27.00 -23.16 39.16
C ASP A 120 25.53 -22.81 38.83
N LEU A 121 24.78 -22.21 39.77
CA LEU A 121 23.42 -21.69 39.55
C LEU A 121 23.42 -20.22 39.10
N ALA A 122 24.31 -19.39 39.63
CA ALA A 122 24.36 -17.95 39.40
C ALA A 122 24.74 -17.62 37.95
N ALA A 123 25.76 -18.28 37.42
CA ALA A 123 26.31 -17.93 36.10
C ALA A 123 25.31 -18.16 34.95
N PRO A 124 24.58 -19.29 34.85
CA PRO A 124 23.55 -19.46 33.83
C PRO A 124 22.38 -18.49 33.97
N THR A 125 21.98 -18.15 35.20
CA THR A 125 20.88 -17.19 35.43
C THR A 125 21.26 -15.77 35.01
N ALA A 126 22.50 -15.35 35.29
CA ALA A 126 23.03 -14.07 34.83
C ALA A 126 23.09 -14.01 33.29
N GLU A 127 23.50 -15.10 32.65
CA GLU A 127 23.57 -15.17 31.19
C GLU A 127 22.18 -15.11 30.53
N ILE A 128 21.16 -15.74 31.14
CA ILE A 128 19.77 -15.60 30.67
C ILE A 128 19.31 -14.14 30.76
N ALA A 129 19.57 -13.47 31.89
CA ALA A 129 19.19 -12.07 32.07
C ALA A 129 19.83 -11.18 30.99
N ARG A 130 21.14 -11.34 30.75
CA ARG A 130 21.88 -10.60 29.71
C ARG A 130 21.25 -10.74 28.32
N VAL A 131 20.86 -11.95 27.93
CA VAL A 131 20.23 -12.18 26.61
C VAL A 131 18.83 -11.59 26.56
N LEU A 132 18.05 -11.69 27.64
CA LEU A 132 16.73 -11.06 27.69
C LEU A 132 16.80 -9.54 27.63
N ASP A 133 17.77 -8.93 28.31
CA ASP A 133 18.04 -7.48 28.23
C ASP A 133 18.40 -7.08 26.80
N ALA A 134 19.29 -7.83 26.13
CA ALA A 134 19.63 -7.58 24.73
C ALA A 134 18.42 -7.68 23.79
N VAL A 135 17.57 -8.70 23.95
CA VAL A 135 16.33 -8.85 23.18
C VAL A 135 15.37 -7.68 23.44
N ALA A 136 15.28 -7.21 24.68
CA ALA A 136 14.45 -6.06 25.04
C ALA A 136 14.94 -4.74 24.41
N GLU A 137 16.26 -4.59 24.25
CA GLU A 137 16.88 -3.48 23.52
C GLU A 137 16.81 -3.63 21.99
N GLY A 138 16.36 -4.80 21.50
CA GLY A 138 16.22 -5.10 20.08
C GLY A 138 17.47 -5.72 19.44
N ASP A 139 18.50 -6.07 20.21
CA ASP A 139 19.66 -6.82 19.72
C ASP A 139 19.34 -8.33 19.69
N LEU A 140 18.83 -8.78 18.54
CA LEU A 140 18.48 -10.18 18.28
C LEU A 140 19.67 -11.01 17.78
N SER A 141 20.89 -10.45 17.78
CA SER A 141 22.11 -11.20 17.45
C SER A 141 22.69 -11.95 18.65
N GLN A 142 22.30 -11.56 19.87
CA GLN A 142 22.82 -12.13 21.11
C GLN A 142 22.20 -13.49 21.42
N HIS A 143 23.04 -14.49 21.61
CA HIS A 143 22.63 -15.83 22.01
C HIS A 143 23.18 -16.17 23.38
N MET A 144 22.45 -17.02 24.10
CA MET A 144 22.91 -17.61 25.36
C MET A 144 24.07 -18.55 25.08
N ALA A 145 25.19 -18.32 25.76
CA ALA A 145 26.32 -19.23 25.75
C ALA A 145 25.91 -20.59 26.34
N LEU A 146 26.08 -21.67 25.57
CA LEU A 146 25.84 -23.05 26.06
C LEU A 146 27.04 -23.65 26.79
N GLU A 147 28.12 -22.88 26.90
CA GLU A 147 29.33 -23.19 27.62
C GLU A 147 29.75 -21.93 28.39
N ILE A 148 29.84 -22.05 29.71
CA ILE A 148 30.16 -20.95 30.62
C ILE A 148 31.38 -21.39 31.43
N GLU A 149 32.44 -20.57 31.45
CA GLU A 149 33.70 -20.86 32.18
C GLU A 149 34.31 -22.24 31.83
N GLY A 150 34.25 -22.64 30.56
CA GLY A 150 34.76 -23.92 30.06
C GLY A 150 33.91 -25.14 30.43
N ARG A 151 32.74 -24.93 31.07
CA ARG A 151 31.78 -25.98 31.41
C ARG A 151 30.56 -25.89 30.51
N ARG A 152 30.28 -26.97 29.80
CA ARG A 152 29.04 -27.08 29.00
C ARG A 152 27.84 -27.17 29.91
N LEU A 153 26.83 -26.37 29.62
CA LEU A 153 25.52 -26.47 30.27
C LEU A 153 24.95 -27.87 30.01
N ARG A 154 24.40 -28.46 31.07
CA ARG A 154 23.77 -29.79 31.08
C ARG A 154 22.37 -29.71 31.69
N GLY A 155 21.60 -30.79 31.51
CA GLY A 155 20.26 -30.93 32.09
C GLY A 155 19.34 -29.76 31.72
N GLU A 156 18.67 -29.20 32.73
CA GLU A 156 17.68 -28.14 32.55
C GLU A 156 18.29 -26.83 32.05
N PHE A 157 19.49 -26.43 32.49
CA PHE A 157 20.13 -25.21 31.99
C PHE A 157 20.41 -25.27 30.49
N ARG A 158 20.81 -26.43 29.97
CA ARG A 158 20.98 -26.63 28.53
C ARG A 158 19.65 -26.52 27.79
N ARG A 159 18.59 -27.11 28.35
CA ARG A 159 17.23 -27.06 27.77
C ARG A 159 16.74 -25.62 27.70
N ILE A 160 16.88 -24.86 28.79
CA ILE A 160 16.52 -23.44 28.87
C ILE A 160 17.32 -22.65 27.83
N GLY A 161 18.65 -22.76 27.82
CA GLY A 161 19.47 -22.01 26.86
C GLY A 161 19.17 -22.33 25.40
N SER A 162 18.93 -23.62 25.07
CA SER A 162 18.50 -23.98 23.72
C SER A 162 17.11 -23.44 23.35
N THR A 163 16.24 -23.19 24.33
CA THR A 163 14.90 -22.65 24.12
C THR A 163 14.94 -21.13 23.98
N VAL A 164 15.77 -20.45 24.79
CA VAL A 164 16.06 -19.02 24.65
C VAL A 164 16.68 -18.75 23.28
N ASN A 165 17.70 -19.50 22.87
CA ASN A 165 18.33 -19.31 21.56
C ASN A 165 17.33 -19.50 20.41
N ARG A 166 16.47 -20.54 20.48
CA ARG A 166 15.42 -20.74 19.46
C ARG A 166 14.43 -19.58 19.40
N MET A 167 14.11 -18.97 20.54
CA MET A 167 13.24 -17.80 20.60
C MET A 167 13.92 -16.58 19.96
N VAL A 168 15.21 -16.36 20.23
CA VAL A 168 16.01 -15.31 19.58
C VAL A 168 16.07 -15.52 18.06
N ASP A 169 16.37 -16.75 17.61
CA ASP A 169 16.39 -17.11 16.19
C ASP A 169 15.05 -16.78 15.50
N GLN A 170 13.93 -17.13 16.13
CA GLN A 170 12.59 -16.87 15.61
C GLN A 170 12.29 -15.37 15.53
N LEU A 171 12.67 -14.60 16.56
CA LEU A 171 12.51 -13.15 16.57
C LEU A 171 13.34 -12.49 15.48
N SER A 172 14.62 -12.87 15.37
CA SER A 172 15.53 -12.31 14.37
C SER A 172 15.03 -12.59 12.96
N SER A 173 14.69 -13.86 12.67
CA SER A 173 14.18 -14.24 11.35
C SER A 173 12.88 -13.51 10.99
N PHE A 174 11.98 -13.31 11.97
CA PHE A 174 10.75 -12.57 11.73
C PHE A 174 11.02 -11.07 11.48
N ALA A 175 11.89 -10.46 12.27
CA ALA A 175 12.25 -9.05 12.13
C ALA A 175 12.90 -8.75 10.77
N ASP A 176 13.83 -9.60 10.35
CA ASP A 176 14.47 -9.51 9.03
C ASP A 176 13.44 -9.59 7.92
N GLU A 177 12.50 -10.53 8.03
CA GLU A 177 11.52 -10.79 7.00
C GLU A 177 10.46 -9.68 6.87
N VAL A 178 9.97 -9.17 8.00
CA VAL A 178 9.05 -8.02 8.00
C VAL A 178 9.75 -6.79 7.43
N THR A 179 11.01 -6.54 7.81
CA THR A 179 11.80 -5.41 7.29
C THR A 179 12.00 -5.54 5.78
N ARG A 180 12.31 -6.75 5.31
CA ARG A 180 12.48 -7.05 3.88
C ARG A 180 11.19 -6.82 3.09
N VAL A 181 10.06 -7.36 3.53
CA VAL A 181 8.76 -7.21 2.85
C VAL A 181 8.30 -5.75 2.86
N ALA A 182 8.46 -5.05 3.98
CA ALA A 182 8.11 -3.63 4.08
C ALA A 182 8.93 -2.79 3.08
N ARG A 183 10.22 -3.10 2.91
CA ARG A 183 11.09 -2.45 1.92
C ARG A 183 10.68 -2.81 0.49
N GLU A 184 10.55 -4.08 0.16
CA GLU A 184 10.25 -4.52 -1.21
C GLU A 184 8.89 -4.02 -1.68
N VAL A 185 7.84 -4.22 -0.89
CA VAL A 185 6.45 -3.88 -1.29
C VAL A 185 6.15 -2.41 -1.03
N GLY A 186 6.65 -1.85 0.07
CA GLY A 186 6.31 -0.49 0.51
C GLY A 186 7.18 0.61 -0.10
N THR A 187 8.48 0.38 -0.30
CA THR A 187 9.41 1.43 -0.76
C THR A 187 9.98 1.19 -2.15
N GLU A 188 10.38 -0.04 -2.48
CA GLU A 188 10.97 -0.37 -3.79
C GLU A 188 9.92 -0.61 -4.89
N GLY A 189 8.65 -0.80 -4.52
CA GLY A 189 7.57 -1.10 -5.46
C GLY A 189 7.71 -2.48 -6.13
N ARG A 190 8.51 -3.39 -5.56
CA ARG A 190 8.65 -4.78 -6.00
C ARG A 190 7.46 -5.58 -5.47
N LEU A 191 6.35 -5.47 -6.19
CA LEU A 191 5.09 -6.08 -5.80
C LEU A 191 5.18 -7.63 -5.83
N GLY A 192 4.54 -8.28 -4.86
CA GLY A 192 4.50 -9.74 -4.72
C GLY A 192 5.45 -10.32 -3.69
N GLY A 193 6.24 -9.48 -2.99
CA GLY A 193 7.03 -9.91 -1.84
C GLY A 193 6.13 -10.44 -0.72
N GLN A 194 6.47 -11.60 -0.17
CA GLN A 194 5.79 -12.22 0.97
C GLN A 194 6.83 -12.65 2.00
N ALA A 195 6.42 -12.63 3.26
CA ALA A 195 7.16 -13.11 4.40
C ALA A 195 7.10 -14.64 4.48
N ASP A 196 8.25 -15.31 4.46
CA ASP A 196 8.44 -16.73 4.72
C ASP A 196 9.33 -16.91 5.96
N VAL A 197 8.69 -17.06 7.12
CA VAL A 197 9.37 -17.31 8.38
C VAL A 197 9.23 -18.78 8.74
N ARG A 198 10.34 -19.53 8.74
CA ARG A 198 10.33 -20.97 8.98
C ARG A 198 9.98 -21.31 10.42
N GLY A 199 9.17 -22.35 10.61
CA GLY A 199 8.89 -22.92 11.93
C GLY A 199 8.00 -22.05 12.82
N VAL A 200 7.33 -21.04 12.28
CA VAL A 200 6.36 -20.23 13.03
C VAL A 200 5.08 -21.00 13.30
N ALA A 201 4.55 -20.85 14.50
CA ALA A 201 3.27 -21.42 14.94
C ALA A 201 2.57 -20.45 15.90
N GLY A 202 1.29 -20.67 16.16
CA GLY A 202 0.48 -19.80 17.03
C GLY A 202 0.49 -18.34 16.55
N THR A 203 0.75 -17.42 17.47
CA THR A 203 0.76 -15.96 17.20
C THR A 203 1.74 -15.58 16.09
N TRP A 204 2.91 -16.22 16.01
CA TRP A 204 3.90 -15.92 14.98
C TRP A 204 3.37 -16.20 13.57
N ARG A 205 2.69 -17.34 13.39
CA ARG A 205 2.05 -17.65 12.11
C ARG A 205 0.97 -16.64 11.77
N ALA A 206 0.11 -16.29 12.73
CA ALA A 206 -0.95 -15.32 12.52
C ALA A 206 -0.42 -13.93 12.12
N LEU A 207 0.71 -13.50 12.71
CA LEU A 207 1.39 -12.25 12.34
C LEU A 207 1.97 -12.32 10.92
N THR A 208 2.69 -13.41 10.59
CA THR A 208 3.21 -13.63 9.22
C THR A 208 2.09 -13.62 8.19
N ASP A 209 0.98 -14.32 8.45
CA ASP A 209 -0.20 -14.36 7.57
C ASP A 209 -0.84 -12.98 7.40
N SER A 210 -0.87 -12.18 8.48
CA SER A 210 -1.40 -10.81 8.43
C SER A 210 -0.53 -9.89 7.57
N VAL A 211 0.81 -9.95 7.73
CA VAL A 211 1.75 -9.20 6.88
C VAL A 211 1.61 -9.63 5.42
N ASN A 212 1.51 -10.93 5.16
CA ASN A 212 1.32 -11.47 3.81
C ASN A 212 -0.01 -11.04 3.18
N THR A 213 -1.08 -10.99 3.97
CA THR A 213 -2.38 -10.50 3.51
C THR A 213 -2.31 -9.02 3.14
N MET A 214 -1.66 -8.19 3.97
CA MET A 214 -1.44 -6.78 3.65
C MET A 214 -0.62 -6.59 2.37
N ALA A 215 0.52 -7.29 2.26
CA ALA A 215 1.40 -7.23 1.10
C ALA A 215 0.71 -7.70 -0.19
N SER A 216 -0.08 -8.78 -0.11
CA SER A 216 -0.85 -9.31 -1.24
C SER A 216 -1.95 -8.35 -1.68
N ASN A 217 -2.70 -7.77 -0.72
CA ASN A 217 -3.74 -6.79 -1.03
C ASN A 217 -3.16 -5.57 -1.74
N LEU A 218 -2.08 -4.99 -1.20
CA LEU A 218 -1.43 -3.83 -1.81
C LEU A 218 -0.87 -4.17 -3.20
N THR A 219 -0.24 -5.33 -3.35
CA THR A 219 0.25 -5.83 -4.64
C THR A 219 -0.86 -5.94 -5.68
N ASN A 220 -1.97 -6.58 -5.33
CA ASN A 220 -3.09 -6.79 -6.23
C ASN A 220 -3.75 -5.45 -6.61
N GLN A 221 -3.90 -4.55 -5.64
CA GLN A 221 -4.47 -3.22 -5.84
C GLN A 221 -3.63 -2.39 -6.82
N VAL A 222 -2.33 -2.23 -6.55
CA VAL A 222 -1.44 -1.42 -7.39
C VAL A 222 -1.30 -2.02 -8.79
N ARG A 223 -1.18 -3.35 -8.93
CA ARG A 223 -1.14 -3.99 -10.26
C ARG A 223 -2.43 -3.78 -11.06
N SER A 224 -3.58 -3.88 -10.39
CA SER A 224 -4.88 -3.68 -11.06
C SER A 224 -5.02 -2.25 -11.58
N ILE A 225 -4.65 -1.27 -10.77
CA ILE A 225 -4.65 0.15 -11.16
C ILE A 225 -3.65 0.38 -12.31
N SER A 226 -2.43 -0.13 -12.19
CA SER A 226 -1.41 0.01 -13.24
C SER A 226 -1.87 -0.62 -14.56
N SER A 227 -2.46 -1.82 -14.55
CA SER A 227 -2.94 -2.46 -15.76
C SER A 227 -4.09 -1.70 -16.41
N ALA A 228 -5.02 -1.14 -15.62
CA ALA A 228 -6.09 -0.31 -16.14
C ALA A 228 -5.55 1.00 -16.72
N ALA A 229 -4.60 1.65 -16.05
CA ALA A 229 -3.96 2.87 -16.55
C ALA A 229 -3.21 2.63 -17.87
N THR A 230 -2.50 1.50 -18.00
CA THR A 230 -1.85 1.09 -19.26
C THR A 230 -2.90 0.88 -20.36
N ALA A 231 -4.00 0.19 -20.08
CA ALA A 231 -5.07 -0.02 -21.05
C ALA A 231 -5.69 1.30 -21.53
N ILE A 232 -5.98 2.23 -20.61
CA ILE A 232 -6.49 3.57 -20.95
C ILE A 232 -5.49 4.32 -21.84
N ALA A 233 -4.19 4.23 -21.52
CA ALA A 233 -3.14 4.86 -22.34
C ALA A 233 -3.02 4.24 -23.75
N GLU A 234 -3.32 2.95 -23.90
CA GLU A 234 -3.37 2.24 -25.17
C GLU A 234 -4.71 2.43 -25.92
N GLY A 235 -5.68 3.13 -25.32
CA GLY A 235 -7.00 3.40 -25.88
C GLY A 235 -8.04 2.30 -25.63
N ASP A 236 -7.73 1.26 -24.84
CA ASP A 236 -8.69 0.26 -24.39
C ASP A 236 -9.47 0.78 -23.16
N LEU A 237 -10.60 1.42 -23.44
CA LEU A 237 -11.52 1.97 -22.43
C LEU A 237 -12.56 0.93 -21.95
N SER A 238 -12.40 -0.35 -22.31
CA SER A 238 -13.30 -1.42 -21.85
C SER A 238 -12.89 -2.00 -20.50
N ARG A 239 -11.62 -1.81 -20.10
CA ARG A 239 -11.06 -2.34 -18.86
C ARG A 239 -11.42 -1.47 -17.67
N LYS A 240 -11.94 -2.12 -16.61
CA LYS A 240 -12.22 -1.51 -15.31
C LYS A 240 -11.36 -2.12 -14.21
N ILE A 241 -11.09 -1.33 -13.18
CA ILE A 241 -10.47 -1.80 -11.94
C ILE A 241 -11.55 -2.52 -11.12
N THR A 242 -11.37 -3.83 -10.91
CA THR A 242 -12.32 -4.73 -10.21
C THR A 242 -11.82 -5.24 -8.87
N VAL A 243 -10.69 -4.72 -8.38
CA VAL A 243 -10.07 -5.20 -7.16
C VAL A 243 -10.95 -4.90 -5.94
N SER A 244 -11.01 -5.83 -4.98
CA SER A 244 -11.67 -5.61 -3.68
C SER A 244 -10.81 -4.65 -2.83
N ALA A 245 -10.93 -3.36 -3.09
CA ALA A 245 -10.33 -2.30 -2.30
C ALA A 245 -11.30 -1.78 -1.25
N ARG A 246 -10.78 -1.17 -0.19
CA ARG A 246 -11.54 -0.42 0.83
C ARG A 246 -10.81 0.89 1.10
N GLY A 247 -11.52 1.87 1.65
CA GLY A 247 -10.93 3.19 1.97
C GLY A 247 -10.47 3.94 0.73
N GLU A 248 -9.35 4.65 0.83
CA GLU A 248 -8.85 5.55 -0.22
C GLU A 248 -8.54 4.82 -1.53
N VAL A 249 -8.14 3.55 -1.47
CA VAL A 249 -7.84 2.75 -2.68
C VAL A 249 -9.13 2.46 -3.47
N ALA A 250 -10.26 2.28 -2.79
CA ALA A 250 -11.55 2.10 -3.45
C ALA A 250 -12.00 3.39 -4.13
N GLU A 251 -11.88 4.53 -3.45
CA GLU A 251 -12.19 5.84 -4.01
C GLU A 251 -11.32 6.16 -5.24
N LEU A 252 -10.02 5.85 -5.18
CA LEU A 252 -9.12 5.98 -6.32
C LEU A 252 -9.57 5.09 -7.50
N ALA A 253 -9.92 3.83 -7.24
CA ALA A 253 -10.40 2.91 -8.27
C ALA A 253 -11.71 3.40 -8.91
N GLU A 254 -12.65 3.89 -8.11
CA GLU A 254 -13.90 4.49 -8.59
C GLU A 254 -13.64 5.75 -9.43
N THR A 255 -12.72 6.61 -9.00
CA THR A 255 -12.34 7.82 -9.74
C THR A 255 -11.76 7.47 -11.12
N ILE A 256 -10.85 6.49 -11.19
CA ILE A 256 -10.27 6.04 -12.47
C ILE A 256 -11.33 5.36 -13.34
N ASN A 257 -12.21 4.54 -12.76
CA ASN A 257 -13.30 3.90 -13.49
C ASN A 257 -14.28 4.96 -14.07
N SER A 258 -14.63 6.00 -13.30
CA SER A 258 -15.47 7.11 -13.75
C SER A 258 -14.80 7.92 -14.87
N LEU A 259 -13.50 8.19 -14.76
CA LEU A 259 -12.72 8.81 -15.83
C LEU A 259 -12.73 7.95 -17.11
N THR A 260 -12.59 6.63 -16.98
CA THR A 260 -12.64 5.68 -18.10
C THR A 260 -14.01 5.68 -18.77
N ASP A 261 -15.09 5.70 -17.98
CA ASP A 261 -16.46 5.79 -18.50
C ASP A 261 -16.70 7.11 -19.25
N THR A 262 -16.20 8.22 -18.70
CA THR A 262 -16.30 9.55 -19.33
C THR A 262 -15.55 9.60 -20.66
N LEU A 263 -14.31 9.07 -20.69
CA LEU A 263 -13.51 8.95 -21.91
C LEU A 263 -14.22 8.13 -22.97
N ARG A 264 -14.82 7.00 -22.58
CA ARG A 264 -15.50 6.10 -23.50
C ARG A 264 -16.72 6.78 -24.13
N LEU A 265 -17.53 7.43 -23.31
CA LEU A 265 -18.71 8.13 -23.79
C LEU A 265 -18.35 9.32 -24.68
N PHE A 266 -17.30 10.08 -24.34
CA PHE A 266 -16.79 11.14 -25.20
C PHE A 266 -16.30 10.61 -26.55
N ALA A 267 -15.54 9.50 -26.56
CA ALA A 267 -15.03 8.88 -27.79
C ALA A 267 -16.16 8.37 -28.70
N ASP A 268 -17.16 7.69 -28.12
CA ASP A 268 -18.35 7.23 -28.84
C ASP A 268 -19.08 8.43 -29.48
N GLU A 269 -19.22 9.52 -28.73
CA GLU A 269 -19.99 10.67 -29.16
C GLU A 269 -19.29 11.51 -30.24
N VAL A 270 -17.98 11.71 -30.13
CA VAL A 270 -17.20 12.38 -31.18
C VAL A 270 -17.20 11.55 -32.46
N THR A 271 -17.08 10.22 -32.35
CA THR A 271 -17.13 9.32 -33.51
C THR A 271 -18.51 9.38 -34.18
N ARG A 272 -19.58 9.41 -33.38
CA ARG A 272 -20.95 9.51 -33.88
C ARG A 272 -21.19 10.83 -34.62
N VAL A 273 -20.84 11.97 -34.01
CA VAL A 273 -21.05 13.30 -34.62
C VAL A 273 -20.20 13.47 -35.88
N ALA A 274 -18.94 13.01 -35.85
CA ALA A 274 -18.07 13.05 -37.03
C ALA A 274 -18.67 12.24 -38.20
N ARG A 275 -19.23 11.06 -37.92
CA ARG A 275 -19.91 10.23 -38.92
C ARG A 275 -21.19 10.88 -39.44
N GLU A 276 -22.07 11.36 -38.55
CA GLU A 276 -23.35 11.95 -38.94
C GLU A 276 -23.18 13.24 -39.75
N VAL A 277 -22.41 14.19 -39.23
CA VAL A 277 -22.26 15.51 -39.85
C VAL A 277 -21.25 15.49 -40.98
N GLY A 278 -20.13 14.77 -40.81
CA GLY A 278 -19.02 14.77 -41.77
C GLY A 278 -19.15 13.76 -42.91
N THR A 279 -19.74 12.58 -42.66
CA THR A 279 -19.80 11.50 -43.67
C THR A 279 -21.21 11.26 -44.21
N GLU A 280 -22.21 11.14 -43.33
CA GLU A 280 -23.59 10.85 -43.72
C GLU A 280 -24.35 12.09 -44.19
N GLY A 281 -23.82 13.29 -43.95
CA GLY A 281 -24.49 14.56 -44.28
C GLY A 281 -25.77 14.82 -43.47
N ARG A 282 -25.97 14.10 -42.35
CA ARG A 282 -27.06 14.33 -41.40
C ARG A 282 -26.72 15.54 -40.53
N LEU A 283 -27.02 16.72 -41.08
CA LEU A 283 -26.69 18.00 -40.45
C LEU A 283 -27.55 18.27 -39.20
N GLY A 284 -26.92 18.76 -38.14
CA GLY A 284 -27.55 19.09 -36.86
C GLY A 284 -27.21 18.13 -35.71
N GLY A 285 -26.39 17.11 -35.97
CA GLY A 285 -25.85 16.24 -34.92
C GLY A 285 -24.99 17.03 -33.92
N GLN A 286 -25.20 16.79 -32.63
CA GLN A 286 -24.46 17.40 -31.53
C GLN A 286 -23.99 16.32 -30.57
N ALA A 287 -22.81 16.55 -30.00
CA ALA A 287 -22.23 15.76 -28.94
C ALA A 287 -22.89 16.09 -27.60
N VAL A 288 -23.41 15.07 -26.92
CA VAL A 288 -24.02 15.13 -25.60
C VAL A 288 -23.25 14.19 -24.67
N VAL A 289 -22.41 14.78 -23.83
CA VAL A 289 -21.63 14.05 -22.81
C VAL A 289 -22.12 14.55 -21.44
N PRO A 290 -22.88 13.74 -20.66
CA PRO A 290 -23.40 14.17 -19.37
C PRO A 290 -22.28 14.41 -18.36
N ASP A 291 -22.54 15.30 -17.40
CA ASP A 291 -21.70 15.55 -16.22
C ASP A 291 -20.24 15.95 -16.50
N VAL A 292 -19.95 16.45 -17.70
CA VAL A 292 -18.61 16.96 -18.04
C VAL A 292 -18.39 18.38 -17.52
N ALA A 293 -17.20 18.59 -16.96
CA ALA A 293 -16.70 19.89 -16.54
C ALA A 293 -15.28 20.14 -17.07
N GLY A 294 -14.79 21.38 -16.93
CA GLY A 294 -13.43 21.76 -17.32
C GLY A 294 -13.11 21.44 -18.78
N THR A 295 -11.99 20.77 -19.01
CA THR A 295 -11.50 20.43 -20.35
C THR A 295 -12.49 19.60 -21.16
N TRP A 296 -13.18 18.64 -20.53
CA TRP A 296 -14.15 17.77 -21.23
C TRP A 296 -15.34 18.56 -21.78
N LYS A 297 -15.83 19.52 -21.01
CA LYS A 297 -16.88 20.45 -21.45
C LYS A 297 -16.40 21.30 -22.61
N ASN A 298 -15.22 21.91 -22.49
CA ASN A 298 -14.67 22.76 -23.55
C ASN A 298 -14.50 21.99 -24.87
N LEU A 299 -14.06 20.72 -24.82
CA LEU A 299 -13.94 19.88 -26.01
C LEU A 299 -15.30 19.54 -26.63
N THR A 300 -16.28 19.21 -25.79
CA THR A 300 -17.66 18.93 -26.24
C THR A 300 -18.28 20.16 -26.92
N ASP A 301 -18.13 21.33 -26.30
CA ASP A 301 -18.62 22.61 -26.84
C ASP A 301 -17.93 22.96 -28.16
N ALA A 302 -16.62 22.70 -28.28
CA ALA A 302 -15.87 22.92 -29.53
C ALA A 302 -16.35 22.02 -30.68
N VAL A 303 -16.58 20.73 -30.42
CA VAL A 303 -17.15 19.79 -31.41
C VAL A 303 -18.54 20.24 -31.84
N ASN A 304 -19.37 20.66 -30.89
CA ASN A 304 -20.71 21.18 -31.16
C ASN A 304 -20.70 22.46 -31.98
N LEU A 305 -19.78 23.39 -31.69
CA LEU A 305 -19.62 24.62 -32.46
C LEU A 305 -19.21 24.31 -33.91
N MET A 306 -18.28 23.38 -34.11
CA MET A 306 -17.86 22.93 -35.44
C MET A 306 -19.03 22.30 -36.20
N ALA A 307 -19.76 21.37 -35.58
CA ALA A 307 -20.91 20.71 -36.18
C ALA A 307 -22.04 21.69 -36.53
N ALA A 308 -22.32 22.67 -35.66
CA ALA A 308 -23.32 23.71 -35.89
C ALA A 308 -22.94 24.63 -37.05
N ASN A 309 -21.66 25.05 -37.14
CA ASN A 309 -21.16 25.87 -38.24
C ASN A 309 -21.29 25.15 -39.59
N LEU A 310 -20.82 23.90 -39.67
CA LEU A 310 -20.94 23.08 -40.89
C LEU A 310 -22.41 22.88 -41.28
N THR A 311 -23.27 22.60 -40.30
CA THR A 311 -24.72 22.45 -40.51
C THR A 311 -25.34 23.71 -41.09
N GLY A 312 -25.08 24.87 -40.48
CA GLY A 312 -25.63 26.14 -40.95
C GLY A 312 -25.15 26.49 -42.36
N GLN A 313 -23.85 26.33 -42.61
CA GLN A 313 -23.23 26.67 -43.89
C GLN A 313 -23.75 25.78 -45.02
N VAL A 314 -23.73 24.46 -44.85
CA VAL A 314 -24.17 23.51 -45.90
C VAL A 314 -25.69 23.63 -46.13
N ARG A 315 -26.48 23.79 -45.06
CA ARG A 315 -27.94 23.97 -45.21
C ARG A 315 -28.29 25.28 -45.90
N GLY A 316 -27.57 26.36 -45.60
CA GLY A 316 -27.73 27.65 -46.30
C GLY A 316 -27.44 27.55 -47.80
N ILE A 317 -26.36 26.86 -48.18
CA ILE A 317 -26.04 26.60 -49.59
C ILE A 317 -27.14 25.77 -50.26
N ALA A 318 -27.59 24.68 -49.61
CA ALA A 318 -28.62 23.80 -50.15
C ALA A 318 -29.97 24.52 -50.36
N GLN A 319 -30.35 25.42 -49.43
CA GLN A 319 -31.57 26.22 -49.54
C GLN A 319 -31.53 27.12 -50.77
N VAL A 320 -30.44 27.86 -50.97
CA VAL A 320 -30.30 28.76 -52.12
C VAL A 320 -30.20 27.99 -53.43
N ALA A 321 -29.45 26.89 -53.48
CA ALA A 321 -29.41 26.03 -54.66
C ALA A 321 -30.80 25.49 -55.03
N THR A 322 -31.61 25.11 -54.03
CA THR A 322 -33.00 24.66 -54.24
C THR A 322 -33.90 25.79 -54.72
N ALA A 323 -33.75 27.00 -54.17
CA ALA A 323 -34.50 28.19 -54.61
C ALA A 323 -34.20 28.52 -56.07
N VAL A 324 -32.91 28.56 -56.44
CA VAL A 324 -32.44 28.78 -57.82
C VAL A 324 -33.01 27.72 -58.76
N ALA A 325 -32.98 26.44 -58.37
CA ALA A 325 -33.55 25.36 -59.18
C ALA A 325 -35.07 25.48 -59.39
N ARG A 326 -35.79 26.16 -58.47
CA ARG A 326 -37.22 26.47 -58.59
C ARG A 326 -37.50 27.80 -59.30
N GLY A 327 -36.46 28.51 -59.75
CA GLY A 327 -36.56 29.82 -60.40
C GLY A 327 -36.69 31.00 -59.44
N ASP A 328 -36.53 30.81 -58.12
CA ASP A 328 -36.46 31.90 -57.16
C ASP A 328 -35.01 32.40 -57.02
N LEU A 329 -34.73 33.50 -57.70
CA LEU A 329 -33.41 34.13 -57.75
C LEU A 329 -33.26 35.27 -56.73
N SER A 330 -34.24 35.45 -55.83
CA SER A 330 -34.18 36.45 -54.77
C SER A 330 -33.38 35.99 -53.55
N GLN A 331 -33.16 34.68 -53.40
CA GLN A 331 -32.55 34.08 -52.22
C GLN A 331 -31.02 34.12 -52.26
N LYS A 332 -30.41 34.43 -51.12
CA LYS A 332 -28.95 34.49 -50.94
C LYS A 332 -28.52 33.72 -49.72
N ILE A 333 -27.29 33.22 -49.74
CA ILE A 333 -26.69 32.60 -48.57
C ILE A 333 -26.33 33.74 -47.64
N THR A 334 -26.93 33.76 -46.44
CA THR A 334 -26.72 34.80 -45.43
C THR A 334 -25.81 34.34 -44.28
N VAL A 335 -25.77 33.03 -44.00
CA VAL A 335 -25.00 32.43 -42.89
C VAL A 335 -23.52 32.83 -42.93
N ASP A 336 -22.94 33.07 -41.75
CA ASP A 336 -21.53 33.41 -41.59
C ASP A 336 -20.60 32.28 -42.04
N ALA A 337 -19.60 32.65 -42.83
CA ALA A 337 -18.63 31.73 -43.41
C ALA A 337 -17.24 32.35 -43.40
N ARG A 338 -16.22 31.50 -43.34
CA ARG A 338 -14.80 31.89 -43.41
C ARG A 338 -14.04 30.88 -44.28
N GLY A 339 -12.88 31.29 -44.78
CA GLY A 339 -12.02 30.43 -45.62
C GLY A 339 -12.74 29.95 -46.89
N GLU A 340 -12.52 28.70 -47.26
CA GLU A 340 -13.08 28.08 -48.47
C GLU A 340 -14.62 28.12 -48.52
N ILE A 341 -15.29 28.05 -47.37
CA ILE A 341 -16.75 28.14 -47.32
C ILE A 341 -17.24 29.57 -47.63
N LEU A 342 -16.46 30.60 -47.28
CA LEU A 342 -16.80 31.98 -47.66
C LEU A 342 -16.65 32.19 -49.17
N GLU A 343 -15.61 31.62 -49.76
CA GLU A 343 -15.43 31.64 -51.21
C GLU A 343 -16.60 30.95 -51.90
N LEU A 344 -16.96 29.74 -51.46
CA LEU A 344 -18.13 29.02 -51.99
C LEU A 344 -19.43 29.83 -51.84
N LYS A 345 -19.66 30.43 -50.66
CA LYS A 345 -20.80 31.34 -50.42
C LYS A 345 -20.81 32.48 -51.43
N SER A 346 -19.67 33.12 -51.65
CA SER A 346 -19.55 34.24 -52.58
C SER A 346 -19.82 33.80 -54.02
N THR A 347 -19.23 32.70 -54.47
CA THR A 347 -19.42 32.15 -55.81
C THR A 347 -20.88 31.82 -56.07
N VAL A 348 -21.55 31.15 -55.14
CA VAL A 348 -22.99 30.83 -55.27
C VAL A 348 -23.81 32.11 -55.30
N ASN A 349 -23.56 33.08 -54.42
CA ASN A 349 -24.29 34.34 -54.41
C ASN A 349 -24.10 35.12 -55.72
N THR A 350 -22.87 35.24 -56.24
CA THR A 350 -22.59 35.89 -57.53
C THR A 350 -23.29 35.18 -58.69
N MET A 351 -23.32 33.85 -58.69
CA MET A 351 -24.09 33.09 -59.68
C MET A 351 -25.59 33.45 -59.61
N VAL A 352 -26.17 33.57 -58.41
CA VAL A 352 -27.58 34.02 -58.27
C VAL A 352 -27.77 35.44 -58.80
N ASP A 353 -26.83 36.36 -58.56
CA ASP A 353 -26.92 37.74 -59.10
C ASP A 353 -26.92 37.74 -60.62
N GLN A 354 -26.01 36.98 -61.23
CA GLN A 354 -25.89 36.86 -62.69
C GLN A 354 -27.16 36.25 -63.30
N LEU A 355 -27.70 35.20 -62.68
CA LEU A 355 -28.94 34.57 -63.10
C LEU A 355 -30.12 35.54 -63.02
N SER A 356 -30.25 36.27 -61.90
CA SER A 356 -31.35 37.23 -61.70
C SER A 356 -31.28 38.33 -62.75
N SER A 357 -30.10 38.94 -62.93
CA SER A 357 -29.91 40.00 -63.93
C SER A 357 -30.19 39.53 -65.35
N PHE A 358 -29.78 38.31 -65.70
CA PHE A 358 -30.08 37.73 -67.01
C PHE A 358 -31.60 37.49 -67.19
N ALA A 359 -32.27 36.92 -66.18
CA ALA A 359 -33.71 36.66 -66.23
C ALA A 359 -34.52 37.95 -66.38
N ASP A 360 -34.15 39.00 -65.65
CA ASP A 360 -34.76 40.33 -65.74
C ASP A 360 -34.59 40.90 -67.16
N GLU A 361 -33.39 40.78 -67.72
CA GLU A 361 -33.05 41.36 -69.00
C GLU A 361 -33.72 40.65 -70.18
N VAL A 362 -33.78 39.32 -70.14
CA VAL A 362 -34.52 38.53 -71.13
C VAL A 362 -36.01 38.84 -71.06
N THR A 363 -36.57 38.95 -69.84
CA THR A 363 -37.98 39.31 -69.66
C THR A 363 -38.29 40.71 -70.19
N ARG A 364 -37.39 41.67 -69.93
CA ARG A 364 -37.50 43.05 -70.43
C ARG A 364 -37.47 43.10 -71.95
N VAL A 365 -36.46 42.50 -72.59
CA VAL A 365 -36.33 42.49 -74.05
C VAL A 365 -37.48 41.76 -74.72
N ALA A 366 -37.92 40.62 -74.17
CA ALA A 366 -39.08 39.90 -74.68
C ALA A 366 -40.36 40.76 -74.61
N ARG A 367 -40.54 41.54 -73.54
CA ARG A 367 -41.67 42.47 -73.42
C ARG A 367 -41.57 43.64 -74.40
N GLU A 368 -40.44 44.35 -74.42
CA GLU A 368 -40.25 45.54 -75.27
C GLU A 368 -40.36 45.20 -76.76
N VAL A 369 -39.59 44.20 -77.21
CA VAL A 369 -39.46 43.88 -78.64
C VAL A 369 -40.61 42.99 -79.10
N GLY A 370 -41.09 42.06 -78.25
CA GLY A 370 -42.10 41.07 -78.62
C GLY A 370 -43.55 41.48 -78.35
N ILE A 371 -43.82 42.27 -77.31
CA ILE A 371 -45.20 42.59 -76.87
C ILE A 371 -45.53 44.06 -77.13
N GLU A 372 -44.67 44.97 -76.68
CA GLU A 372 -44.90 46.42 -76.75
C GLU A 372 -44.54 47.02 -78.12
N GLY A 373 -43.84 46.27 -78.96
CA GLY A 373 -43.43 46.72 -80.29
C GLY A 373 -42.36 47.83 -80.26
N GLN A 374 -41.66 48.00 -79.14
CA GLN A 374 -40.50 48.88 -79.02
C GLN A 374 -39.29 48.22 -79.68
N LEU A 375 -39.16 48.44 -80.99
CA LEU A 375 -38.14 47.76 -81.81
C LEU A 375 -36.74 48.34 -81.56
N GLY A 376 -35.76 47.45 -81.39
CA GLY A 376 -34.34 47.80 -81.18
C GLY A 376 -33.83 47.58 -79.75
N GLY A 377 -34.66 47.09 -78.82
CA GLY A 377 -34.23 46.70 -77.49
C GLY A 377 -33.22 45.54 -77.52
N GLN A 378 -32.16 45.65 -76.72
CA GLN A 378 -31.10 44.64 -76.59
C GLN A 378 -30.86 44.35 -75.11
N ALA A 379 -30.54 43.09 -74.83
CA ALA A 379 -30.11 42.59 -73.55
C ALA A 379 -28.67 43.00 -73.25
N GLN A 380 -28.45 43.64 -72.12
CA GLN A 380 -27.16 44.00 -71.54
C GLN A 380 -27.05 43.42 -70.14
N VAL A 381 -26.39 42.27 -70.04
CA VAL A 381 -26.14 41.62 -68.75
C VAL A 381 -24.66 41.80 -68.40
N PRO A 382 -24.33 42.53 -67.31
CA PRO A 382 -22.95 42.81 -66.96
C PRO A 382 -22.23 41.55 -66.45
N ASN A 383 -20.91 41.47 -66.71
CA ASN A 383 -20.03 40.42 -66.19
C ASN A 383 -20.42 38.97 -66.55
N VAL A 384 -21.14 38.76 -67.67
CA VAL A 384 -21.44 37.42 -68.18
C VAL A 384 -20.29 36.84 -69.00
N SER A 385 -20.08 35.53 -68.85
CA SER A 385 -19.06 34.80 -69.61
C SER A 385 -19.48 33.36 -69.92
N GLY A 386 -18.79 32.74 -70.88
CA GLY A 386 -19.13 31.42 -71.39
C GLY A 386 -20.54 31.38 -71.95
N THR A 387 -21.28 30.32 -71.61
CA THR A 387 -22.66 30.08 -72.08
C THR A 387 -23.60 31.26 -71.82
N TRP A 388 -23.41 32.02 -70.73
CA TRP A 388 -24.25 33.19 -70.43
C TRP A 388 -24.11 34.31 -71.45
N ARG A 389 -22.88 34.52 -71.94
CA ARG A 389 -22.63 35.51 -72.99
C ARG A 389 -23.27 35.05 -74.30
N ASP A 390 -23.08 33.80 -74.67
CA ASP A 390 -23.61 33.23 -75.90
C ASP A 390 -25.15 33.31 -75.91
N LEU A 391 -25.81 33.02 -74.78
CA LEU A 391 -27.26 33.18 -74.64
C LEU A 391 -27.71 34.64 -74.77
N THR A 392 -26.98 35.58 -74.18
CA THR A 392 -27.27 37.02 -74.28
C THR A 392 -27.16 37.49 -75.74
N GLU A 393 -26.11 37.06 -76.45
CA GLU A 393 -25.91 37.36 -77.87
C GLU A 393 -27.00 36.75 -78.74
N ASN A 394 -27.42 35.51 -78.47
CA ASN A 394 -28.53 34.86 -79.18
C ASN A 394 -29.86 35.60 -78.97
N VAL A 395 -30.18 36.03 -77.74
CA VAL A 395 -31.37 36.85 -77.46
C VAL A 395 -31.30 38.18 -78.21
N ASN A 396 -30.13 38.81 -78.25
CA ASN A 396 -29.92 40.05 -79.02
C ASN A 396 -30.07 39.84 -80.53
N GLN A 397 -29.60 38.72 -81.05
CA GLN A 397 -29.76 38.37 -82.46
C GLN A 397 -31.24 38.14 -82.80
N LEU A 398 -31.98 37.44 -81.94
CA LEU A 398 -33.43 37.25 -82.08
C LEU A 398 -34.18 38.59 -82.07
N ALA A 399 -33.88 39.46 -81.09
CA ALA A 399 -34.48 40.79 -80.99
C ALA A 399 -34.17 41.67 -82.21
N SER A 400 -32.93 41.61 -82.72
CA SER A 400 -32.51 42.33 -83.93
C SER A 400 -33.24 41.82 -85.18
N ASN A 401 -33.34 40.49 -85.35
CA ASN A 401 -34.07 39.89 -86.46
C ASN A 401 -35.54 40.28 -86.44
N LEU A 402 -36.21 40.18 -85.29
CA LEU A 402 -37.61 40.58 -85.15
C LEU A 402 -37.80 42.07 -85.45
N THR A 403 -36.91 42.92 -84.92
CA THR A 403 -36.89 44.35 -85.20
C THR A 403 -36.78 44.65 -86.69
N GLY A 404 -35.84 44.00 -87.39
CA GLY A 404 -35.64 44.16 -88.82
C GLY A 404 -36.86 43.73 -89.63
N GLN A 405 -37.39 42.54 -89.34
CA GLN A 405 -38.57 41.97 -90.00
C GLN A 405 -39.80 42.87 -89.83
N VAL A 406 -40.13 43.25 -88.59
CA VAL A 406 -41.31 44.09 -88.30
C VAL A 406 -41.17 45.48 -88.93
N ARG A 407 -39.99 46.10 -88.88
CA ARG A 407 -39.76 47.40 -89.56
C ARG A 407 -39.95 47.30 -91.07
N ASN A 408 -39.45 46.24 -91.71
CA ASN A 408 -39.60 46.07 -93.15
C ASN A 408 -41.06 45.81 -93.55
N ILE A 409 -41.78 44.99 -92.79
CA ILE A 409 -43.23 44.79 -92.98
C ILE A 409 -43.97 46.12 -92.83
N ALA A 410 -43.66 46.91 -91.79
CA ALA A 410 -44.27 48.22 -91.59
C ALA A 410 -43.96 49.19 -92.73
N GLN A 411 -42.72 49.21 -93.25
CA GLN A 411 -42.32 50.03 -94.40
C GLN A 411 -43.08 49.64 -95.67
N VAL A 412 -43.12 48.35 -96.00
CA VAL A 412 -43.83 47.84 -97.18
C VAL A 412 -45.33 48.08 -97.07
N THR A 413 -45.94 47.82 -95.90
CA THR A 413 -47.36 48.09 -95.66
C THR A 413 -47.68 49.57 -95.81
N THR A 414 -46.80 50.45 -95.33
CA THR A 414 -46.94 51.90 -95.50
C THR A 414 -46.82 52.31 -96.97
N ALA A 415 -45.90 51.72 -97.73
CA ALA A 415 -45.75 51.98 -99.17
C ALA A 415 -46.98 51.52 -99.96
N VAL A 416 -47.49 50.33 -99.67
CA VAL A 416 -48.72 49.78 -100.25
C VAL A 416 -49.92 50.68 -99.91
N ALA A 417 -50.06 51.13 -98.66
CA ALA A 417 -51.12 52.04 -98.24
C ALA A 417 -51.04 53.41 -98.94
N ARG A 418 -49.85 53.83 -99.39
CA ARG A 418 -49.62 55.05 -100.19
C ARG A 418 -49.74 54.81 -101.71
N GLY A 419 -50.10 53.60 -102.13
CA GLY A 419 -50.31 53.23 -103.54
C GLY A 419 -49.07 52.74 -104.29
N ASP A 420 -47.92 52.60 -103.62
CA ASP A 420 -46.70 52.04 -104.23
C ASP A 420 -46.65 50.51 -104.02
N LEU A 421 -47.11 49.78 -105.03
CA LEU A 421 -47.08 48.32 -105.07
C LEU A 421 -45.73 47.74 -105.54
N SER A 422 -44.74 48.59 -105.83
CA SER A 422 -43.42 48.14 -106.28
C SER A 422 -42.54 47.64 -105.12
N GLN A 423 -42.82 48.06 -103.88
CA GLN A 423 -42.09 47.65 -102.69
C GLN A 423 -42.43 46.21 -102.29
N LYS A 424 -41.40 45.44 -101.92
CA LYS A 424 -41.52 44.04 -101.48
C LYS A 424 -40.84 43.85 -100.14
N ILE A 425 -41.28 42.85 -99.38
CA ILE A 425 -40.59 42.42 -98.16
C ILE A 425 -39.24 41.85 -98.58
N THR A 426 -38.15 42.44 -98.07
CA THR A 426 -36.76 42.12 -98.45
C THR A 426 -35.93 41.55 -97.31
N VAL A 427 -36.52 41.36 -96.13
CA VAL A 427 -35.79 40.80 -94.99
C VAL A 427 -35.64 39.29 -95.12
N ASP A 428 -34.43 38.81 -94.84
CA ASP A 428 -34.11 37.39 -94.77
C ASP A 428 -34.87 36.75 -93.60
N ALA A 429 -35.93 35.99 -93.90
CA ALA A 429 -36.69 35.23 -92.92
C ALA A 429 -36.14 33.81 -92.88
N ARG A 430 -35.33 33.52 -91.84
CA ARG A 430 -34.85 32.16 -91.56
C ARG A 430 -35.79 31.53 -90.56
N GLY A 431 -36.83 30.86 -91.07
CA GLY A 431 -37.87 30.18 -90.28
C GLY A 431 -38.42 29.00 -91.05
#